data_AF-A0A9D7I9J0-F1
#
_entry.id   AF-A0A9D7I9J0-F1
#
_cell.length_a   1.000
_cell.length_b   1.000
_cell.length_c   1.000
_cell.angle_alpha   90.00
_cell.angle_beta   90.00
_cell.angle_gamma   90.00
#
_symmetry.space_group_name_H-M   'P 1'
#
loop_
_entity.id
_entity.type
_entity.pdbx_description
1 polymer ?
#
loop_
_entity_poly.entity_id
_entity_poly.type
_entity_poly.pdbx_seq_one_letter_code
_entity_poly.pdbx_strand_id
1 'polypeptide(L)'
;MILMQFAKRITPVQAAFVGSLLLSLAAILTNPTLNRDGILYVETAHNFLQGGFDAARKTFQWPFFPILMAIVSKFTGIGLE
;
A
#
# COMPACT_ATOMS: atom_id res chain seq x y z
N MET A 1 37.99 -5.30 -9.13
CA MET A 1 37.68 -5.82 -10.49
C MET A 1 36.33 -6.54 -10.60
N ILE A 2 35.84 -7.23 -9.55
CA ILE A 2 34.55 -7.95 -9.56
C ILE A 2 33.32 -7.01 -9.54
N LEU A 3 33.37 -5.89 -8.79
CA LEU A 3 32.27 -4.91 -8.71
C LEU A 3 31.94 -4.26 -10.06
N MET A 4 32.95 -4.07 -10.90
CA MET A 4 32.85 -3.40 -12.21
C MET A 4 32.23 -4.30 -13.29
N GLN A 5 32.29 -5.63 -13.10
CA GLN A 5 31.66 -6.62 -13.98
C GLN A 5 30.15 -6.74 -13.71
N PHE A 6 29.71 -6.54 -12.46
CA PHE A 6 28.29 -6.56 -12.07
C PHE A 6 27.52 -5.35 -12.61
N ALA A 7 28.10 -4.14 -12.50
CA ALA A 7 27.48 -2.91 -13.02
C ALA A 7 27.26 -2.97 -14.55
N LYS A 8 28.09 -3.72 -15.28
CA LYS A 8 27.96 -3.93 -16.72
C LYS A 8 26.79 -4.84 -17.14
N ARG A 9 26.15 -5.54 -16.19
CA ARG A 9 25.01 -6.44 -16.44
C ARG A 9 23.66 -5.84 -16.06
N ILE A 10 23.63 -4.74 -15.31
CA ILE A 10 22.38 -4.08 -14.95
C ILE A 10 21.94 -3.23 -16.14
N THR A 11 20.89 -3.69 -16.81
CA THR A 11 20.24 -2.91 -17.87
C THR A 11 19.58 -1.66 -17.27
N PRO A 12 19.37 -0.59 -18.04
CA PRO A 12 18.63 0.59 -17.57
C PRO A 12 17.24 0.25 -17.02
N VAL A 13 16.58 -0.78 -17.58
CA VAL A 13 15.27 -1.26 -17.11
C VAL A 13 15.37 -1.85 -15.70
N GLN A 14 16.38 -2.71 -15.44
CA GLN A 14 16.59 -3.28 -14.11
C GLN A 14 16.96 -2.22 -13.08
N ALA A 15 17.80 -1.26 -13.46
CA ALA A 15 18.14 -0.12 -12.60
C ALA A 15 16.91 0.71 -12.25
N ALA A 16 16.06 1.03 -13.23
CA ALA A 16 14.83 1.79 -13.00
C ALA A 16 13.84 1.00 -12.12
N PHE A 17 13.66 -0.30 -12.38
CA PHE A 17 12.78 -1.15 -11.60
C PHE A 17 13.21 -1.24 -10.14
N VAL A 18 14.47 -1.63 -9.89
CA VAL A 18 14.99 -1.75 -8.52
C VAL A 18 15.02 -0.38 -7.83
N GLY A 19 15.43 0.67 -8.55
CA GLY A 19 15.39 2.04 -8.06
C GLY A 19 13.99 2.48 -7.64
N SER A 20 12.96 2.17 -8.45
CA SER A 20 11.58 2.51 -8.12
C SER A 20 11.08 1.79 -6.88
N LEU A 21 11.39 0.50 -6.71
CA LEU A 21 11.04 -0.26 -5.51
C LEU A 21 11.73 0.28 -4.26
N LEU A 22 13.02 0.63 -4.35
CA LEU A 22 13.76 1.20 -3.24
C LEU A 22 13.21 2.57 -2.84
N LEU A 23 12.85 3.42 -3.80
CA LEU A 23 12.22 4.71 -3.54
C LEU A 23 10.83 4.55 -2.91
N SER A 24 10.01 3.60 -3.41
CA SER A 24 8.72 3.28 -2.81
C SER A 24 8.86 2.79 -1.36
N LEU A 25 9.83 1.91 -1.10
CA LEU A 25 10.11 1.44 0.26
C LEU A 25 10.58 2.59 1.17
N ALA A 26 11.48 3.44 0.68
CA ALA A 26 11.93 4.62 1.42
C ALA A 26 10.76 5.57 1.75
N ALA A 27 9.84 5.79 0.82
CA ALA A 27 8.65 6.61 1.05
C ALA A 27 7.77 6.04 2.18
N ILE A 28 7.54 4.71 2.18
CA ILE A 28 6.78 4.02 3.23
C ILE A 28 7.46 4.17 4.60
N LEU A 29 8.78 3.99 4.67
CA LEU A 29 9.52 4.03 5.93
C LEU A 29 9.69 5.45 6.52
N THR A 30 9.71 6.48 5.67
CA THR A 30 10.01 7.86 6.08
C THR A 30 8.77 8.72 6.31
N ASN A 31 7.64 8.40 5.68
CA ASN A 31 6.43 9.21 5.78
C ASN A 31 5.22 8.37 6.21
N PRO A 32 5.11 8.02 7.50
CA PRO A 32 4.03 7.19 8.02
C PRO A 32 2.70 7.94 8.14
N THR A 33 2.64 9.24 7.82
CA THR A 33 1.42 10.02 8.00
C THR A 33 0.45 9.78 6.84
N LEU A 34 -0.71 9.21 7.16
CA LEU A 34 -1.79 9.09 6.20
C LEU A 34 -2.36 10.48 5.87
N ASN A 35 -2.62 10.72 4.59
CA ASN A 35 -3.41 11.86 4.17
C ASN A 35 -4.89 11.68 4.58
N ARG A 36 -5.68 12.75 4.48
CA ARG A 36 -7.11 12.73 4.86
C ARG A 36 -7.90 11.64 4.13
N ASP A 37 -7.63 11.45 2.85
CA ASP A 37 -8.31 10.42 2.04
C ASP A 37 -7.89 9.01 2.45
N GLY A 38 -6.61 8.82 2.80
CA GLY A 38 -6.09 7.57 3.33
C GLY A 38 -6.79 7.20 4.64
N ILE A 39 -6.96 8.16 5.55
CA ILE A 39 -7.71 7.95 6.80
C ILE A 39 -9.14 7.52 6.49
N LEU A 40 -9.83 8.20 5.56
CA LEU A 40 -11.19 7.84 5.16
C LEU A 40 -11.28 6.40 4.64
N TYR A 41 -10.29 5.96 3.85
CA TYR A 41 -10.26 4.60 3.32
C TYR A 41 -9.99 3.56 4.40
N VAL A 42 -9.03 3.81 5.28
CA VAL A 42 -8.72 2.92 6.42
C VAL A 42 -9.92 2.80 7.36
N GLU A 43 -10.56 3.91 7.69
CA GLU A 43 -11.76 3.92 8.54
C GLU A 43 -12.93 3.16 7.89
N THR A 44 -13.17 3.38 6.59
CA THR A 44 -14.21 2.67 5.86
C THR A 44 -13.93 1.15 5.79
N ALA A 45 -12.67 0.77 5.62
CA ALA A 45 -12.23 -0.63 5.63
C ALA A 45 -12.44 -1.26 7.02
N HIS A 46 -12.14 -0.52 8.08
CA HIS A 46 -12.37 -0.95 9.46
C HIS A 46 -13.86 -1.14 9.74
N ASN A 47 -14.71 -0.18 9.32
CA ASN A 47 -16.15 -0.26 9.48
C ASN A 47 -16.77 -1.42 8.68
N PHE A 48 -16.20 -1.74 7.51
CA PHE A 48 -16.57 -2.95 6.78
C PHE A 48 -16.26 -4.23 7.57
N LEU A 49 -15.08 -4.34 8.19
CA LEU A 49 -14.72 -5.52 8.98
C LEU A 49 -15.61 -5.71 10.22
N GLN A 50 -16.08 -4.62 10.83
CA GLN A 50 -16.93 -4.67 12.02
C GLN A 50 -18.42 -4.87 11.72
N GLY A 51 -18.95 -4.18 10.71
CA GLY A 51 -20.39 -4.07 10.46
C GLY A 51 -20.82 -4.35 9.02
N GLY A 52 -19.90 -4.87 8.20
CA GLY A 52 -20.18 -5.26 6.82
C GLY A 52 -20.44 -4.08 5.89
N PHE A 53 -21.08 -4.37 4.76
CA PHE A 53 -21.26 -3.42 3.66
C PHE A 53 -22.07 -2.17 4.06
N ASP A 54 -23.10 -2.33 4.89
CA ASP A 54 -23.94 -1.21 5.32
C ASP A 54 -23.22 -0.28 6.30
N ALA A 55 -22.33 -0.79 7.13
CA ALA A 55 -21.47 0.05 7.97
C ALA A 55 -20.47 0.85 7.13
N ALA A 56 -19.85 0.21 6.13
CA ALA A 56 -18.91 0.88 5.22
C ALA A 56 -19.56 2.03 4.44
N ARG A 57 -20.77 1.82 3.88
CA ARG A 57 -21.49 2.85 3.10
C ARG A 57 -21.89 4.08 3.93
N LYS A 58 -22.02 3.96 5.25
CA LYS A 58 -22.31 5.10 6.13
C LYS A 58 -21.11 6.04 6.26
N THR A 59 -19.88 5.51 6.16
CA THR A 59 -18.65 6.30 6.22
C THR A 59 -18.29 6.87 4.84
N PHE A 60 -18.35 6.02 3.81
CA PHE A 60 -18.02 6.44 2.46
C PHE A 60 -18.92 5.76 1.44
N GLN A 61 -19.57 6.54 0.58
CA GLN A 61 -20.55 6.04 -0.38
C GLN A 61 -19.95 5.12 -1.45
N TRP A 62 -18.63 5.16 -1.66
CA TRP A 62 -17.91 4.32 -2.61
C TRP A 62 -16.95 3.35 -1.90
N PRO A 63 -17.45 2.36 -1.13
CA PRO A 63 -16.62 1.56 -0.23
C PRO A 63 -15.83 0.44 -0.92
N PHE A 64 -15.89 0.30 -2.25
CA PHE A 64 -15.29 -0.84 -2.94
C PHE A 64 -13.78 -0.95 -2.75
N PHE A 65 -13.05 0.17 -2.83
CA PHE A 65 -11.60 0.19 -2.59
C PHE A 65 -11.25 -0.10 -1.11
N PRO A 66 -11.88 0.56 -0.12
CA PRO A 66 -11.73 0.20 1.29
C PRO A 66 -12.06 -1.27 1.60
N ILE A 67 -13.10 -1.84 0.98
CA ILE A 67 -13.45 -3.25 1.14
C ILE A 67 -12.34 -4.15 0.61
N LEU A 68 -11.75 -3.81 -0.54
CA LEU A 68 -10.58 -4.54 -1.04
C LEU A 68 -9.41 -4.45 -0.06
N MET A 69 -9.14 -3.28 0.53
CA MET A 69 -8.10 -3.13 1.56
C MET A 69 -8.38 -4.03 2.76
N ALA A 70 -9.62 -4.07 3.27
CA ALA A 70 -10.03 -4.94 4.35
C ALA A 70 -9.85 -6.43 4.03
N ILE A 71 -10.20 -6.84 2.81
CA ILE A 71 -10.00 -8.21 2.33
C ILE A 71 -8.52 -8.55 2.31
N VAL A 72 -7.69 -7.70 1.69
CA VAL A 72 -6.23 -7.91 1.63
C VAL A 72 -5.65 -8.01 3.04
N SER A 73 -5.99 -7.07 3.93
CA SER A 73 -5.58 -7.07 5.33
C SER A 73 -5.94 -8.38 6.04
N LYS A 74 -7.17 -8.89 5.86
CA LYS A 74 -7.60 -10.16 6.45
C LYS A 74 -6.81 -11.37 5.93
N PHE A 75 -6.45 -11.38 4.65
CA PHE A 75 -5.73 -12.49 4.03
C PHE A 75 -4.21 -12.44 4.28
N THR A 76 -3.61 -11.26 4.39
CA THR A 76 -2.17 -11.10 4.60
C THR A 76 -1.78 -10.95 6.07
N GLY A 77 -2.73 -10.57 6.93
CA GLY A 77 -2.47 -10.21 8.33
C GLY A 77 -1.81 -8.85 8.51
N ILE A 78 -1.66 -8.06 7.43
CA ILE A 78 -1.13 -6.70 7.50
C ILE A 78 -2.21 -5.78 8.07
N GLY A 79 -1.84 -4.91 9.01
CA GLY A 79 -2.74 -3.88 9.57
C GLY A 79 -3.33 -2.97 8.48
N LEU A 80 -4.41 -2.27 8.79
CA LEU A 80 -4.95 -1.27 7.87
C LEU A 80 -4.19 0.07 8.00
N GLU A 81 -3.38 0.20 9.06
CA GLU A 81 -2.55 1.34 9.45
C GLU A 81 -1.04 1.10 9.32
#